data_AF-A0A8S9YG87-F1
#
_entry.id   AF-A0A8S9YG87-F1
#
_cell.length_a   1.000
_cell.length_b   1.000
_cell.length_c   1.000
_cell.angle_alpha   90.00
_cell.angle_beta   90.00
_cell.angle_gamma   90.00
#
_symmetry.space_group_name_H-M   'P 1'
#
loop_
_entity.id
_entity.type
_entity.pdbx_description
1 polymer ?
#
loop_
_entity_poly.entity_id
_entity_poly.type
_entity_poly.pdbx_seq_one_letter_code
_entity_poly.pdbx_strand_id
1 'polypeptide(L)'
;EFNLYANVRPCKSIEGYKTPYEKVDLVTIRENTEGEYSGIEHVIVDGVVQSIKLITEQASRRVANFAFHYAKQNGRHTVTAVHKANIMKMSDGLFLRVCRAEAEKHKDINFREMFLDTVCLN
;
A
#
# COMPACT_ATOMS: atom_id res chain seq x y z
N GLU A 1 -18.67 11.06 -3.94
CA GLU A 1 -19.68 10.35 -4.77
C GLU A 1 -19.51 8.83 -4.83
N PHE A 2 -18.33 8.26 -5.15
CA PHE A 2 -18.22 6.79 -5.36
C PHE A 2 -17.34 6.00 -4.36
N ASN A 3 -16.67 6.67 -3.42
CA ASN A 3 -15.82 6.04 -2.39
C ASN A 3 -14.85 4.97 -2.95
N LEU A 4 -14.18 5.28 -4.07
CA LEU A 4 -13.25 4.39 -4.74
C LEU A 4 -11.91 4.30 -3.98
N TYR A 5 -11.89 3.49 -2.93
CA TYR A 5 -10.82 3.52 -1.92
C TYR A 5 -9.61 2.62 -2.21
N ALA A 6 -9.75 1.61 -3.06
CA ALA A 6 -8.69 0.67 -3.42
C ALA A 6 -8.41 0.75 -4.92
N ASN A 7 -7.20 1.18 -5.28
CA ASN A 7 -6.73 1.16 -6.66
C ASN A 7 -5.92 -0.13 -6.91
N VAL A 8 -6.37 -0.95 -7.86
CA VAL A 8 -5.75 -2.24 -8.20
C VAL A 8 -5.05 -2.12 -9.55
N ARG A 9 -3.76 -2.47 -9.62
CA ARG A 9 -2.99 -2.50 -10.86
C ARG A 9 -2.21 -3.80 -11.01
N PRO A 10 -2.74 -4.79 -11.75
CA PRO A 10 -1.98 -5.97 -12.11
C PRO A 10 -0.96 -5.63 -13.21
N CYS A 11 0.27 -6.10 -13.04
CA CYS A 11 1.37 -5.96 -13.99
C CYS A 11 1.92 -7.35 -14.30
N LYS A 12 1.76 -7.80 -15.54
CA LYS A 12 2.20 -9.12 -16.00
C LYS A 12 3.00 -8.99 -17.29
N SER A 13 4.13 -9.70 -17.38
CA SER A 13 4.86 -9.84 -18.65
C SER A 13 3.96 -10.48 -19.70
N ILE A 14 3.97 -9.92 -20.91
CA ILE A 14 3.14 -10.38 -22.03
C ILE A 14 3.94 -11.35 -22.90
N GLU A 15 3.39 -12.52 -23.14
CA GLU A 15 3.99 -13.52 -24.03
C GLU A 15 4.16 -12.95 -25.44
N GLY A 16 5.35 -13.08 -26.02
CA GLY A 16 5.68 -12.53 -27.34
C GLY A 16 6.05 -11.04 -27.37
N TYR A 17 5.89 -10.30 -26.27
CA TYR A 17 6.29 -8.88 -26.20
C TYR A 17 7.53 -8.69 -25.33
N LYS A 18 8.68 -8.46 -25.97
CA LYS A 18 9.97 -8.36 -25.29
C LYS A 18 10.12 -7.01 -24.57
N THR A 19 10.41 -7.08 -23.27
CA THR A 19 10.84 -5.94 -22.46
C THR A 19 12.13 -6.30 -21.72
N PRO A 20 12.86 -5.36 -21.11
CA PRO A 20 14.05 -5.66 -20.31
C PRO A 20 13.79 -6.57 -19.10
N TYR A 21 12.54 -6.67 -18.64
CA TYR A 21 12.16 -7.46 -17.46
C TYR A 21 11.24 -8.62 -17.86
N GLU A 22 11.64 -9.83 -17.50
CA GLU A 22 10.91 -11.06 -17.82
C GLU A 22 10.20 -11.63 -16.59
N LYS A 23 9.14 -12.41 -16.82
CA LYS A 23 8.39 -13.15 -15.77
C LYS A 23 7.86 -12.26 -14.65
N VAL A 24 7.53 -11.00 -14.95
CA VAL A 24 6.84 -10.11 -14.02
C VAL A 24 5.41 -10.61 -13.84
N ASP A 25 4.99 -10.80 -12.60
CA ASP A 25 3.59 -11.05 -12.24
C ASP A 25 3.34 -10.51 -10.83
N LEU A 26 2.92 -9.25 -10.76
CA LEU A 26 2.67 -8.55 -9.50
C LEU A 26 1.36 -7.77 -9.57
N VAL A 27 0.78 -7.49 -8.41
CA VAL A 27 -0.40 -6.64 -8.30
C VAL A 27 -0.15 -5.60 -7.23
N THR A 28 -0.23 -4.32 -7.58
CA THR A 28 -0.21 -3.25 -6.59
C THR A 28 -1.64 -2.92 -6.18
N ILE A 29 -1.89 -2.93 -4.87
CA ILE A 29 -3.14 -2.46 -4.28
C ILE A 29 -2.80 -1.23 -3.46
N ARG A 30 -3.37 -0.10 -3.86
CA ARG A 30 -3.03 1.21 -3.31
C ARG A 30 -4.26 1.85 -2.64
N GLU A 31 -4.06 2.37 -1.43
CA GLU A 31 -5.04 3.23 -0.75
C GLU A 31 -5.21 4.54 -1.54
N ASN A 32 -6.46 4.93 -1.80
CA ASN A 32 -6.81 5.97 -2.75
C ASN A 32 -7.71 7.09 -2.16
N THR A 33 -7.84 7.16 -0.83
CA THR A 33 -8.67 8.19 -0.16
C THR A 33 -7.87 9.19 0.65
N GLU A 34 -6.70 8.83 1.14
CA GLU A 34 -5.89 9.65 2.05
C GLU A 34 -4.39 9.48 1.78
N GLY A 35 -3.55 9.56 2.81
CA GLY A 35 -2.09 9.54 2.70
C GLY A 35 -1.52 10.93 2.41
N GLU A 36 -0.48 10.95 1.58
CA GLU A 36 0.18 12.17 1.13
C GLU A 36 -0.73 13.03 0.23
N TYR A 37 -1.77 12.43 -0.36
CA TYR A 37 -2.68 13.12 -1.28
C TYR A 37 -3.92 13.69 -0.58
N SER A 38 -3.79 14.02 0.72
CA SER A 38 -4.86 14.68 1.48
C SER A 38 -5.23 16.06 0.92
N GLY A 39 -4.31 16.69 0.17
CA GLY A 39 -4.47 18.05 -0.37
C GLY A 39 -4.41 19.15 0.70
N ILE A 40 -3.97 18.81 1.92
CA ILE A 40 -3.90 19.75 3.04
C ILE A 40 -2.49 20.33 3.10
N GLU A 41 -2.37 21.60 2.70
CA GLU A 41 -1.10 22.32 2.65
C GLU A 41 -1.23 23.72 3.28
N HIS A 42 -0.17 24.18 3.93
CA HIS A 42 -0.11 25.50 4.56
C HIS A 42 1.22 26.19 4.26
N VAL A 43 1.18 27.49 3.98
CA VAL A 43 2.35 28.36 4.10
C VAL A 43 2.41 28.82 5.56
N ILE A 44 3.42 28.38 6.30
CA ILE A 44 3.54 28.65 7.74
C ILE A 44 4.07 30.06 7.97
N VAL A 45 5.12 30.40 7.23
CA VAL A 45 5.72 31.74 7.09
C VAL A 45 6.29 31.84 5.67
N ASP A 46 6.73 33.03 5.26
CA ASP A 46 7.36 33.20 3.95
C ASP A 46 8.55 32.23 3.77
N GLY A 47 8.55 31.50 2.65
CA GLY A 47 9.54 30.44 2.37
C GLY A 47 9.36 29.11 3.11
N VAL A 48 8.33 28.92 3.96
CA VAL A 48 8.09 27.67 4.71
C VAL A 48 6.72 27.07 4.41
N VAL A 49 6.72 25.88 3.82
CA VAL A 49 5.50 25.13 3.46
C VAL A 49 5.40 23.84 4.24
N GLN A 50 4.19 23.50 4.68
CA GLN A 50 3.84 22.23 5.30
C GLN A 50 2.82 21.49 4.43
N SER A 51 3.08 20.22 4.14
CA SER A 51 2.08 19.29 3.59
C SER A 51 1.73 18.24 4.65
N ILE A 52 0.44 17.97 4.84
CA ILE A 52 -0.03 17.05 5.88
C ILE A 52 -0.35 15.68 5.28
N LYS A 53 0.44 14.67 5.67
CA LYS A 53 0.10 13.26 5.45
C LYS A 53 -0.93 12.82 6.49
N LEU A 54 -2.09 12.33 6.03
CA LEU A 54 -3.14 11.81 6.90
C LEU A 54 -3.26 10.29 6.73
N ILE A 55 -3.19 9.55 7.84
CA ILE A 55 -3.46 8.10 7.86
C ILE A 55 -4.47 7.82 8.96
N THR A 56 -5.54 7.12 8.63
CA THR A 56 -6.61 6.70 9.53
C THR A 56 -6.66 5.18 9.64
N GLU A 57 -7.05 4.71 10.81
CA GLU A 57 -7.23 3.28 11.05
C GLU A 57 -8.29 2.68 10.13
N GLN A 58 -9.37 3.43 9.87
CA GLN A 58 -10.50 2.97 9.06
C GLN A 58 -10.11 2.78 7.58
N ALA A 59 -9.35 3.72 6.98
CA ALA A 59 -8.90 3.57 5.60
C ALA A 59 -7.81 2.51 5.47
N SER A 60 -6.88 2.44 6.44
CA SER A 60 -5.89 1.37 6.50
C SER A 60 -6.54 -0.01 6.57
N ARG A 61 -7.60 -0.16 7.38
CA ARG A 61 -8.28 -1.44 7.59
C ARG A 61 -9.03 -1.91 6.36
N ARG A 62 -9.75 -1.01 5.67
CA ARG A 62 -10.49 -1.37 4.46
C ARG A 62 -9.55 -1.80 3.34
N VAL A 63 -8.42 -1.11 3.14
CA VAL A 63 -7.48 -1.47 2.06
C VAL A 63 -6.71 -2.75 2.40
N ALA A 64 -6.34 -2.97 3.67
CA ALA A 64 -5.72 -4.22 4.10
C ALA A 64 -6.68 -5.40 3.92
N ASN A 65 -7.93 -5.29 4.38
CA ASN A 65 -8.94 -6.34 4.22
C ASN A 65 -9.20 -6.66 2.74
N PHE A 66 -9.30 -5.63 1.91
CA PHE A 66 -9.43 -5.78 0.46
C PHE A 66 -8.23 -6.51 -0.14
N ALA A 67 -7.00 -6.19 0.26
CA ALA A 67 -5.79 -6.83 -0.25
C ALA A 67 -5.74 -8.33 0.07
N PHE A 68 -6.11 -8.74 1.28
CA PHE A 68 -6.20 -10.15 1.65
C PHE A 68 -7.32 -10.88 0.91
N HIS A 69 -8.50 -10.27 0.78
CA HIS A 69 -9.60 -10.84 -0.02
C HIS A 69 -9.21 -11.01 -1.49
N TYR A 70 -8.60 -9.98 -2.08
CA TYR A 70 -8.13 -10.01 -3.45
C TYR A 70 -7.10 -11.13 -3.64
N ALA A 71 -6.15 -11.27 -2.71
CA ALA A 71 -5.15 -12.32 -2.77
C ALA A 71 -5.80 -13.71 -2.80
N LYS A 72 -6.75 -13.96 -1.89
CA LYS A 72 -7.48 -15.23 -1.82
C LYS A 72 -8.29 -15.53 -3.09
N GLN A 73 -9.05 -14.55 -3.59
CA GLN A 73 -9.89 -14.71 -4.78
C GLN A 73 -9.08 -14.92 -6.07
N ASN A 74 -7.84 -14.42 -6.11
CA ASN A 74 -6.98 -14.49 -7.29
C ASN A 74 -5.82 -15.48 -7.13
N GLY A 75 -5.90 -16.40 -6.15
CA GLY A 75 -4.88 -17.44 -5.96
C GLY A 75 -3.49 -16.90 -5.64
N ARG A 76 -3.37 -15.72 -5.01
CA ARG A 76 -2.09 -15.16 -4.56
C ARG A 76 -1.80 -15.66 -3.14
N HIS A 77 -0.57 -16.09 -2.90
CA HIS A 77 -0.17 -16.69 -1.61
C HIS A 77 0.54 -15.73 -0.66
N THR A 78 0.89 -14.52 -1.11
CA THR A 78 1.66 -13.56 -0.31
C THR A 78 1.11 -12.15 -0.47
N VAL A 79 0.96 -11.45 0.65
CA VAL A 79 0.64 -10.02 0.71
C VAL A 79 1.79 -9.33 1.43
N THR A 80 2.36 -8.29 0.81
CA THR A 80 3.44 -7.50 1.39
C THR A 80 2.94 -6.09 1.70
N ALA A 81 2.98 -5.66 2.96
CA ALA A 81 2.76 -4.27 3.33
C ALA A 81 4.05 -3.47 3.11
N VAL A 82 3.98 -2.46 2.25
CA VAL A 82 5.11 -1.57 1.93
C VAL A 82 4.99 -0.29 2.74
N HIS A 83 6.06 0.10 3.44
CA HIS A 83 6.01 1.22 4.39
C HIS A 83 7.37 1.91 4.57
N LYS A 84 7.39 3.03 5.28
CA LYS A 84 8.57 3.74 5.76
C LYS A 84 8.48 4.08 7.25
N ALA A 85 7.89 3.17 8.02
CA ALA A 85 7.66 3.32 9.47
C ALA A 85 8.94 3.51 10.33
N ASN A 86 10.13 3.28 9.76
CA ASN A 86 11.40 3.65 10.39
C ASN A 86 11.58 5.18 10.50
N ILE A 87 11.07 5.94 9.52
CA ILE A 87 11.06 7.40 9.49
C ILE A 87 9.70 7.93 9.95
N MET A 88 8.62 7.44 9.34
CA MET A 88 7.23 7.85 9.59
C MET A 88 6.60 6.99 10.70
N LYS A 89 7.12 7.09 11.92
CA LYS A 89 6.80 6.18 13.03
C LYS A 89 5.31 6.10 13.39
N MET A 90 4.58 7.22 13.36
CA MET A 90 3.18 7.26 13.78
C MET A 90 2.21 6.93 12.63
N SER A 91 2.38 7.56 11.47
CA SER A 91 1.50 7.37 10.31
C SER A 91 1.65 5.98 9.70
N ASP A 92 2.83 5.65 9.19
CA ASP A 92 3.08 4.32 8.61
C ASP A 92 3.08 3.22 9.68
N GLY A 93 3.41 3.55 10.93
CA GLY A 93 3.27 2.64 12.05
C GLY A 93 1.81 2.27 12.35
N LEU A 94 0.87 3.21 12.23
CA LEU A 94 -0.57 2.93 12.30
C LEU A 94 -0.98 2.00 11.15
N PHE A 95 -0.62 2.33 9.91
CA PHE A 95 -0.93 1.48 8.75
C PHE A 95 -0.43 0.04 8.94
N LEU A 96 0.84 -0.13 9.32
CA LEU A 96 1.42 -1.45 9.58
C LEU A 96 0.70 -2.23 10.67
N ARG A 97 0.41 -1.58 11.81
CA ARG A 97 -0.31 -2.22 12.92
C ARG A 97 -1.66 -2.76 12.46
N VAL A 98 -2.36 -2.02 11.59
CA VAL A 98 -3.64 -2.45 11.02
C VAL A 98 -3.45 -3.61 10.05
N CYS A 99 -2.45 -3.56 9.17
CA CYS A 99 -2.13 -4.68 8.26
C CYS A 99 -1.80 -5.96 9.03
N ARG A 100 -0.99 -5.88 10.10
CA ARG A 100 -0.68 -7.01 11.00
C ARG A 100 -1.96 -7.59 11.62
N ALA A 101 -2.81 -6.74 12.17
CA ALA A 101 -4.07 -7.17 12.78
C ALA A 101 -5.02 -7.83 11.77
N GLU A 102 -4.98 -7.42 10.51
CA GLU A 102 -5.76 -8.05 9.45
C GLU A 102 -5.13 -9.38 9.01
N ALA A 103 -3.80 -9.46 8.92
CA ALA A 103 -3.07 -10.70 8.61
C ALA A 103 -3.40 -11.84 9.57
N GLU A 104 -3.62 -11.53 10.86
CA GLU A 104 -4.04 -12.51 11.86
C GLU A 104 -5.36 -13.23 11.51
N LYS A 105 -6.21 -12.63 10.68
CA LYS A 105 -7.49 -13.21 10.24
C LYS A 105 -7.37 -14.06 8.97
N HIS A 106 -6.25 -13.97 8.25
CA HIS A 106 -6.03 -14.62 6.94
C HIS A 106 -4.74 -15.45 6.97
N LYS A 107 -4.70 -16.46 7.84
CA LYS A 107 -3.52 -17.32 8.06
C LYS A 107 -3.12 -18.16 6.85
N ASP A 108 -3.99 -18.30 5.86
CA ASP A 108 -3.75 -18.93 4.57
C ASP A 108 -2.90 -18.07 3.61
N ILE A 109 -2.69 -16.78 3.93
CA ILE A 109 -1.88 -15.85 3.15
C ILE A 109 -0.61 -15.51 3.92
N ASN A 110 0.55 -15.70 3.30
CA ASN A 110 1.82 -15.27 3.88
C ASN A 110 1.89 -13.74 3.93
N PHE A 111 1.96 -13.16 5.13
CA PHE A 111 2.10 -11.72 5.30
C PHE A 111 3.56 -11.32 5.49
N ARG A 112 4.00 -10.32 4.73
CA ARG A 112 5.34 -9.74 4.83
C ARG A 112 5.27 -8.23 4.99
N GLU A 113 6.34 -7.67 5.53
CA GLU A 113 6.54 -6.23 5.64
C GLU A 113 7.87 -5.89 4.98
N MET A 114 7.89 -4.82 4.21
CA MET A 114 9.11 -4.40 3.54
C MET A 114 9.19 -2.88 3.47
N PHE A 115 10.39 -2.34 3.67
CA PHE A 115 10.61 -0.92 3.49
C PHE A 115 10.49 -0.52 2.02
N LEU A 116 9.92 0.65 1.76
CA LEU A 116 9.70 1.16 0.40
C LEU A 116 10.98 1.18 -0.46
N ASP A 117 12.10 1.63 0.11
CA ASP A 117 13.40 1.65 -0.56
C ASP A 117 13.90 0.25 -0.89
N THR A 118 13.73 -0.72 0.01
CA THR A 118 14.08 -2.12 -0.26
C THR A 118 13.19 -2.71 -1.35
N VAL A 119 11.90 -2.37 -1.38
CA VAL A 119 10.98 -2.81 -2.45
C VAL A 119 11.41 -2.26 -3.81
N CYS A 120 11.87 -1.00 -3.89
CA CYS A 120 12.32 -0.40 -5.14
C CYS A 120 13.69 -0.91 -5.61
N LEU A 121 14.52 -1.42 -4.69
CA LEU A 121 15.85 -1.93 -5.02
C LEU A 121 15.80 -3.35 -5.61
N ASN A 122 14.87 -4.17 -5.12
CA ASN A 122 14.72 -5.58 -5.51
C ASN A 122 14.00 -5.72 -6.87
#